data_AF-A0A654T6X1-F1
#
_entry.id   AF-A0A654T6X1-F1
#
_cell.length_a   1.000
_cell.length_b   1.000
_cell.length_c   1.000
_cell.angle_alpha   90.00
_cell.angle_beta   90.00
_cell.angle_gamma   90.00
#
_symmetry.space_group_name_H-M   'P 1'
#
loop_
_entity.id
_entity.type
_entity.pdbx_description
1 polymer ?
#
loop_
_entity_poly.entity_id
_entity_poly.type
_entity_poly.pdbx_seq_one_letter_code
_entity_poly.pdbx_strand_id
1 'polypeptide(L)' 'MPPGSVALADGFSAIYPSQAPSDWQIIGHTDAVLWDVDRPQPALLTPGMWVQFRAA' A
#
# COMPACT_ATOMS: atom_id res chain seq x y z
N MET A 1 12.36 0.37 -1.44
CA MET A 1 11.44 0.71 -0.34
C MET A 1 10.91 -0.57 0.29
N PRO A 2 10.77 -0.64 1.63
CA PRO A 2 10.26 -1.81 2.34
C PRO A 2 8.77 -2.09 2.03
N PRO A 3 8.31 -3.35 2.18
CA PRO A 3 6.88 -3.66 2.21
C PRO A 3 6.14 -2.76 3.22
N GLY A 4 4.89 -2.41 2.95
CA GLY A 4 4.09 -1.54 3.81
C GLY A 4 4.38 -0.04 3.67
N SER A 5 5.36 0.37 2.86
CA SER A 5 5.66 1.80 2.65
C SER A 5 4.47 2.53 2.03
N VAL A 6 4.03 3.62 2.66
CA VAL A 6 2.98 4.53 2.15
C VAL A 6 3.66 5.67 1.39
N ALA A 7 3.22 5.90 0.15
CA ALA A 7 3.88 6.81 -0.78
C ALA A 7 2.91 7.73 -1.53
N LEU A 8 3.47 8.82 -2.06
CA LEU A 8 2.79 9.78 -2.92
C LEU A 8 3.57 10.01 -4.22
N ALA A 9 2.84 10.11 -5.34
CA ALA A 9 3.38 10.66 -6.59
C ALA A 9 2.24 11.18 -7.47
N ASP A 10 2.43 12.37 -8.04
CA ASP A 10 1.58 12.95 -9.10
C ASP A 10 0.06 12.85 -8.83
N GLY A 11 -0.37 13.20 -7.62
CA GLY A 11 -1.78 13.16 -7.23
C GLY A 11 -2.30 11.78 -6.80
N PHE A 12 -1.47 10.74 -6.85
CA PHE A 12 -1.79 9.40 -6.38
C PHE A 12 -1.17 9.11 -5.01
N SER A 13 -1.80 8.22 -4.27
CA SER A 13 -1.23 7.56 -3.11
C SER A 13 -1.20 6.05 -3.32
N ALA A 14 -0.16 5.41 -2.80
CA ALA A 14 0.02 3.97 -2.90
C ALA A 14 0.61 3.39 -1.62
N ILE A 15 0.43 2.09 -1.46
CA ILE A 15 1.11 1.29 -0.44
C ILE A 15 1.84 0.17 -1.19
N TYR A 16 3.14 0.03 -0.96
CA TYR A 16 3.93 -1.04 -1.58
C TYR A 16 3.69 -2.38 -0.87
N PRO A 17 3.14 -3.42 -1.53
CA PRO A 17 2.86 -4.70 -0.88
C PRO A 17 4.13 -5.54 -0.64
N SER A 18 5.21 -5.24 -1.34
CA SER A 18 6.49 -5.94 -1.26
C SER A 18 7.65 -4.98 -1.49
N GLN A 19 8.87 -5.46 -1.28
CA GLN A 19 10.07 -4.65 -1.49
C GLN A 19 10.26 -4.34 -2.98
N ALA A 20 10.31 -3.05 -3.31
CA ALA A 20 10.50 -2.58 -4.68
C ALA A 20 11.33 -1.30 -4.72
N PRO A 21 12.11 -1.03 -5.79
CA PRO A 21 12.63 0.31 -6.05
C PRO A 21 11.46 1.28 -6.25
N SER A 22 11.63 2.53 -5.83
CA SER A 22 10.61 3.56 -6.01
C SER A 22 11.24 4.95 -5.95
N ASP A 23 10.78 5.82 -6.85
CA ASP A 23 11.08 7.26 -6.85
C ASP A 23 9.95 8.08 -6.20
N TRP A 24 8.93 7.41 -5.64
CA TRP A 24 7.80 8.06 -5.00
C TRP A 24 8.20 8.58 -3.61
N GLN A 25 7.60 9.68 -3.18
CA GLN A 25 7.87 10.23 -1.85
C GLN A 25 7.24 9.33 -0.79
N ILE A 26 8.09 8.75 0.07
CA ILE A 26 7.64 7.92 1.20
C ILE A 26 7.25 8.83 2.36
N ILE A 27 6.04 8.64 2.88
CA ILE A 27 5.45 9.48 3.94
C ILE A 27 5.05 8.69 5.20
N GLY A 28 5.13 7.36 5.16
CA GLY A 28 4.76 6.52 6.28
C GLY A 28 4.88 5.03 5.99
N HIS A 29 4.34 4.22 6.90
CA HIS A 29 4.36 2.76 6.83
C HIS A 29 3.06 2.19 7.41
N THR A 30 2.66 0.99 6.97
CA THR A 30 1.57 0.22 7.55
C THR A 30 1.96 -1.26 7.67
N ASP A 31 1.51 -1.90 8.74
CA ASP A 31 1.65 -3.36 8.93
C ASP A 31 0.50 -4.14 8.23
N ALA A 32 -0.41 -3.45 7.54
CA ALA A 32 -1.49 -4.10 6.82
C ALA A 32 -0.94 -5.00 5.70
N VAL A 33 -1.37 -6.27 5.68
CA VAL A 33 -1.00 -7.22 4.64
C VAL A 33 -1.84 -6.97 3.39
N LEU A 34 -1.24 -6.29 2.42
CA LEU A 34 -1.91 -5.84 1.18
C LEU A 34 -2.11 -6.94 0.15
N TRP A 35 -1.26 -7.96 0.15
CA TRP A 35 -1.33 -9.10 -0.74
C TRP A 35 -1.04 -10.39 0.03
N ASP A 36 -1.89 -11.40 -0.15
CA ASP A 36 -1.76 -12.71 0.48
C ASP A 36 -2.40 -13.77 -0.43
N VAL A 37 -1.58 -14.68 -0.97
CA VAL A 37 -2.02 -15.66 -1.99
C VAL A 37 -3.00 -16.69 -1.45
N ASP A 38 -3.00 -16.92 -0.13
CA ASP A 38 -3.84 -17.92 0.52
C ASP A 38 -5.22 -17.37 0.89
N ARG A 39 -5.48 -16.06 0.69
CA ARG A 39 -6.80 -15.44 0.91
C ARG A 39 -7.76 -15.69 -0.26
N PRO A 40 -9.07 -15.84 0.00
CA PRO A 40 -10.09 -15.89 -1.07
C PRO A 40 -10.05 -14.68 -2.01
N GLN A 41 -9.66 -13.51 -1.48
CA GLN A 41 -9.35 -12.30 -2.25
C GLN A 41 -7.91 -11.91 -1.94
N PRO A 42 -6.94 -12.21 -2.84
CA PRO A 42 -5.53 -12.01 -2.53
C PRO A 42 -5.14 -10.55 -2.30
N ALA A 43 -5.73 -9.64 -3.07
CA ALA A 43 -5.54 -8.21 -2.88
C ALA A 43 -6.49 -7.67 -1.81
N LEU A 44 -5.95 -7.01 -0.78
CA LEU A 44 -6.75 -6.32 0.23
C LEU A 44 -7.55 -5.16 -0.37
N LEU A 45 -6.97 -4.47 -1.35
CA LEU A 45 -7.57 -3.32 -2.02
C LEU A 45 -7.94 -3.72 -3.45
N THR A 46 -9.21 -3.53 -3.82
CA THR A 46 -9.73 -3.82 -5.16
C THR A 46 -10.29 -2.55 -5.82
N PRO A 47 -10.33 -2.49 -7.17
CA PRO A 47 -10.86 -1.32 -7.86
C PRO A 47 -12.29 -0.97 -7.40
N GLY A 48 -12.52 0.32 -7.12
CA GLY A 48 -13.80 0.82 -6.62
C GLY A 48 -13.93 0.86 -5.09
N MET A 49 -12.97 0.30 -4.34
CA MET A 49 -12.94 0.44 -2.88
C MET A 49 -12.52 1.85 -2.46
N TRP A 50 -13.16 2.37 -1.42
CA TRP A 50 -12.72 3.57 -0.72
C TRP A 50 -11.77 3.20 0.41
N VAL A 51 -10.67 3.96 0.53
CA VAL A 51 -9.63 3.72 1.53
C VAL A 51 -9.46 4.98 2.37
N GLN A 52 -9.37 4.80 3.69
CA GLN A 52 -9.06 5.86 4.63
C GLN A 52 -7.78 5.51 5.39
N PHE A 53 -6.80 6.43 5.35
CA PHE A 53 -5.60 6.33 6.18
C PHE A 53 -5.87 6.90 7.57
N ARG A 54 -5.28 6.29 8.59
CA ARG A 54 -5.34 6.75 9.98
C ARG A 54 -3.94 6.76 10.58
N ALA A 55 -3.54 7.90 11.14
CA ALA A 55 -2.34 7.99 11.97
C ALA A 55 -2.57 7.29 13.32
N ALA A 56 -1.51 6.72 13.89
CA ALA A 56 -1.54 6.06 15.20
C ALA A 56 -1.86 7.05 16.33
#